data_AF-A0A7J4RVZ4-F1
#
_entry.id   AF-A0A7J4RVZ4-F1
#
_cell.length_a   1.000
_cell.length_b   1.000
_cell.length_c   1.000
_cell.angle_alpha   90.00
_cell.angle_beta   90.00
_cell.angle_gamma   90.00
#
_symmetry.space_group_name_H-M   'P 1'
#
loop_
_entity.id
_entity.type
_entity.pdbx_description
1 polymer ?
#
loop_
_entity_poly.entity_id
_entity_poly.type
_entity_poly.pdbx_seq_one_letter_code
_entity_poly.pdbx_strand_id
1 'polypeptide(L)'
;MVKREEIVHAANLIKIDLKDHEKYIEQVEKILNYFDILDNASAESESFVTQEMSLDKLRDDKYVPFDEKLITQLKNYKGTFVKAPKMI
;
A
#
# COMPACT_ATOMS: atom_id res chain seq x y z
N MET A 1 -7.52 3.44 22.36
CA MET A 1 -8.75 2.74 21.96
C MET A 1 -9.13 3.20 20.57
N VAL A 2 -9.15 2.28 19.62
CA VAL A 2 -9.37 2.56 18.20
C VAL A 2 -10.85 2.87 17.96
N LYS A 3 -11.16 3.98 17.29
CA LYS A 3 -12.55 4.33 16.94
C LYS A 3 -12.94 3.74 15.59
N ARG A 4 -14.22 3.42 15.44
CA ARG A 4 -14.80 2.97 14.15
C ARG A 4 -14.51 3.95 13.00
N GLU A 5 -14.58 5.25 13.28
CA GLU A 5 -14.30 6.32 12.32
C GLU A 5 -12.89 6.24 11.74
N GLU A 6 -11.89 5.90 12.56
CA GLU A 6 -10.49 5.77 12.15
C GLU A 6 -10.29 4.54 11.26
N ILE A 7 -10.95 3.43 11.57
CA ILE A 7 -10.94 2.21 10.75
C ILE A 7 -11.58 2.45 9.38
N VAL A 8 -12.73 3.14 9.34
CA VAL A 8 -13.38 3.51 8.08
C VAL A 8 -12.50 4.45 7.28
N HIS A 9 -11.87 5.42 7.94
CA HIS A 9 -10.95 6.34 7.28
C HIS A 9 -9.75 5.61 6.66
N ALA A 10 -9.09 4.75 7.43
CA ALA A 10 -7.97 3.94 6.94
C ALA A 10 -8.38 3.05 5.76
N ALA A 11 -9.53 2.38 5.85
CA ALA A 11 -10.07 1.55 4.77
C ALA A 11 -10.32 2.34 3.48
N ASN A 12 -10.82 3.58 3.59
CA ASN A 12 -11.05 4.46 2.45
C ASN A 12 -9.75 4.94 1.78
N LEU A 13 -8.66 5.09 2.55
CA LEU A 13 -7.34 5.41 2.01
C LEU A 13 -6.80 4.25 1.14
N ILE A 14 -6.97 3.02 1.61
CA ILE A 14 -6.50 1.81 0.90
C ILE A 14 -7.53 1.20 -0.06
N LYS A 15 -8.69 1.85 -0.23
CA LYS A 15 -9.78 1.44 -1.14
C LYS A 15 -10.35 0.05 -0.84
N ILE A 16 -10.49 -0.30 0.44
CA ILE A 16 -11.14 -1.53 0.88
C ILE A 16 -12.54 -1.21 1.40
N ASP A 17 -13.52 -2.00 0.96
CA ASP A 17 -14.87 -1.98 1.51
C ASP A 17 -14.96 -2.94 2.71
N LEU A 18 -15.22 -2.41 3.91
CA LEU A 18 -15.27 -3.18 5.14
C LEU A 18 -16.71 -3.62 5.44
N LYS A 19 -16.94 -4.93 5.44
CA LYS A 19 -18.26 -5.51 5.75
C LYS A 19 -18.55 -5.63 7.25
N ASP A 20 -17.51 -5.89 8.07
CA ASP A 20 -17.62 -6.11 9.51
C ASP A 20 -16.60 -5.25 10.24
N HIS A 21 -17.03 -4.04 10.63
CA HIS A 21 -16.15 -3.07 11.28
C HIS A 21 -15.68 -3.51 12.66
N GLU A 22 -16.49 -4.26 13.42
CA GLU A 22 -16.21 -4.60 14.82
C GLU A 22 -15.04 -5.57 14.93
N LYS A 23 -14.99 -6.58 14.06
CA LYS A 23 -13.86 -7.51 14.00
C LYS A 23 -12.54 -6.80 13.71
N TYR A 24 -12.54 -5.83 12.80
CA TYR A 24 -11.32 -5.10 12.45
C TYR A 24 -10.86 -4.14 13.55
N ILE A 25 -11.79 -3.54 14.31
CA ILE A 25 -11.46 -2.72 15.47
C ILE A 25 -10.67 -3.55 16.48
N GLU A 26 -11.17 -4.73 16.87
CA GLU A 26 -10.50 -5.59 17.85
C GLU A 26 -9.12 -6.06 17.36
N GLN A 27 -9.00 -6.42 16.08
CA GLN A 27 -7.73 -6.86 15.50
C GLN A 27 -6.69 -5.73 15.45
N VAL A 28 -7.10 -4.54 14.99
CA VAL A 28 -6.19 -3.39 14.91
C VAL A 28 -5.79 -2.94 16.31
N GLU A 29 -6.70 -2.95 17.28
CA GLU A 29 -6.37 -2.60 18.67
C GLU A 29 -5.35 -3.58 19.27
N LYS A 30 -5.50 -4.90 19.05
CA LYS A 30 -4.49 -5.89 19.47
C LYS A 30 -3.13 -5.66 18.83
N ILE A 31 -3.09 -5.28 17.55
CA ILE A 31 -1.85 -5.00 16.83
C ILE A 31 -1.17 -3.74 17.38
N LEU A 32 -1.93 -2.66 17.60
CA LEU A 32 -1.40 -1.43 18.17
C LEU A 32 -0.86 -1.65 19.58
N ASN A 33 -1.62 -2.34 20.44
CA ASN A 33 -1.16 -2.67 21.80
C ASN A 33 0.11 -3.53 21.80
N TYR A 34 0.32 -4.37 20.77
CA TYR A 34 1.57 -5.11 20.62
C TYR A 34 2.73 -4.17 20.25
N PHE A 35 2.48 -3.14 19.45
CA PHE A 35 3.50 -2.15 19.08
C PHE A 35 3.89 -1.20 20.22
N ASP A 36 3.09 -1.07 21.28
CA ASP A 36 3.46 -0.34 22.50
C ASP A 36 4.77 -0.86 23.15
N ILE A 37 5.19 -2.09 22.82
CA ILE A 37 6.51 -2.61 23.22
C ILE A 37 7.64 -1.72 22.69
N LEU A 38 7.47 -1.14 21.50
CA LEU A 38 8.45 -0.26 20.86
C LEU A 38 8.59 1.09 21.56
N ASP A 39 7.55 1.57 22.25
CA ASP A 39 7.62 2.84 23.00
C ASP A 39 8.58 2.77 24.19
N ASN A 40 8.88 1.56 24.68
CA ASN A 40 9.86 1.33 25.73
C ASN A 40 11.31 1.27 25.20
N ALA A 41 11.50 1.24 23.88
CA ALA A 41 12.82 1.23 23.27
C ALA A 41 13.37 2.66 23.18
N SER A 42 14.60 2.89 23.67
CA SER A 42 15.27 4.20 23.56
C SER A 42 15.83 4.36 22.14
N ALA A 43 15.05 4.99 21.25
CA ALA A 43 15.42 5.18 19.85
C ALA A 43 15.80 6.64 19.49
N GLU A 44 15.93 7.53 20.49
CA GLU A 44 16.09 8.99 20.27
C GLU A 44 17.37 9.40 19.51
N SER A 45 18.34 8.48 19.34
CA SER A 45 19.62 8.75 18.68
C SER A 45 19.95 7.81 17.52
N GLU A 46 19.07 6.87 17.19
CA GLU A 46 19.29 5.93 16.09
C GLU A 46 18.86 6.55 14.76
N SER A 47 19.79 6.67 13.81
CA SER A 47 19.46 7.05 12.44
C SER A 47 18.66 5.92 11.77
N PHE A 48 17.60 6.26 11.03
CA PHE A 48 16.88 5.29 10.21
C PHE A 48 17.85 4.54 9.30
N VAL A 49 17.68 3.22 9.21
CA VAL A 49 18.43 2.39 8.26
C VAL A 49 18.00 2.80 6.85
N THR A 50 18.86 3.58 6.19
CA THR A 50 18.69 3.89 4.77
C THR A 50 19.36 2.82 3.93
N GLN A 51 18.71 2.41 2.85
CA GLN A 51 19.31 1.50 1.91
C GLN A 51 20.29 2.29 1.02
N GLU A 52 21.58 2.06 1.18
CA GLU A 52 22.60 2.62 0.28
C GLU A 52 22.55 1.93 -1.10
N MET A 53 22.58 2.73 -2.16
CA MET A 53 22.65 2.25 -3.55
C MET A 53 23.87 2.85 -4.23
N SER A 54 24.72 1.99 -4.80
CA SER A 54 25.82 2.46 -5.66
C SER A 54 25.25 3.07 -6.94
N LEU A 55 25.93 4.11 -7.44
CA LEU A 55 25.65 4.72 -8.74
C LEU A 55 25.72 3.69 -9.88
N ASP A 56 26.52 2.64 -9.73
CA ASP A 56 26.66 1.58 -10.74
C ASP A 56 25.40 0.70 -10.88
N LYS A 57 24.44 0.81 -9.94
CA LYS A 57 23.16 0.09 -9.98
C LYS A 57 22.04 0.90 -10.67
N LEU A 58 22.34 2.08 -11.18
CA LEU A 58 21.37 2.88 -11.91
C LEU A 58 21.03 2.23 -13.26
N ARG A 59 19.79 2.41 -13.70
CA ARG A 59 19.33 1.89 -15.00
C ARG A 59 19.98 2.66 -16.15
N ASP A 60 20.54 1.94 -17.12
CA ASP A 60 21.02 2.50 -18.39
C ASP A 60 19.89 3.16 -19.20
N ASP A 61 20.20 4.24 -19.91
CA ASP A 61 19.29 4.87 -20.85
C ASP A 61 19.23 4.11 -22.20
N LYS A 62 18.61 2.94 -22.16
CA LYS A 62 18.41 2.06 -23.31
C LYS A 62 16.92 1.76 -23.49
N TYR A 63 16.45 1.81 -24.74
CA TYR A 63 15.11 1.37 -25.10
C TYR A 63 14.99 -0.15 -24.93
N VAL A 64 13.98 -0.59 -24.20
CA VAL A 64 13.60 -2.00 -24.06
C VAL A 64 12.18 -2.14 -24.63
N PRO A 65 11.96 -2.87 -25.74
CA PRO A 65 10.64 -3.07 -26.29
C PRO A 65 9.78 -3.92 -25.34
N PHE A 66 8.48 -3.61 -25.28
CA PHE A 66 7.50 -4.39 -24.55
C PHE A 66 6.67 -5.21 -25.55
N ASP A 67 6.97 -6.51 -25.66
CA ASP A 67 6.39 -7.39 -26.67
C ASP A 67 5.15 -8.17 -26.18
N GLU A 68 4.75 -7.99 -24.92
CA GLU A 68 3.61 -8.70 -24.36
C GLU A 68 2.27 -8.09 -24.77
N LYS A 69 1.26 -8.94 -24.94
CA LYS A 69 -0.11 -8.51 -25.23
C LYS A 69 -0.85 -8.16 -23.94
N LEU A 70 -0.57 -6.98 -23.38
CA LEU A 70 -1.19 -6.49 -22.13
C LEU A 70 -2.72 -6.65 -22.11
N ILE A 71 -3.39 -6.40 -23.25
CA ILE A 71 -4.85 -6.49 -23.40
C ILE A 71 -5.39 -7.88 -23.05
N THR A 72 -4.63 -8.95 -23.31
CA THR A 72 -5.05 -10.33 -23.01
C THR A 72 -5.14 -10.60 -21.50
N GLN A 73 -4.46 -9.79 -20.68
CA GLN A 73 -4.47 -9.91 -19.22
C GLN A 73 -5.54 -9.01 -18.57
N LEU A 74 -6.19 -8.12 -19.33
CA LEU A 74 -7.16 -7.16 -18.81
C LEU A 74 -8.57 -7.77 -18.72
N LYS A 75 -9.21 -7.61 -17.56
CA LYS A 75 -10.61 -8.04 -17.35
C LYS A 75 -11.60 -7.22 -18.17
N ASN A 76 -11.38 -5.91 -18.30
CA ASN A 76 -12.28 -4.98 -18.99
C ASN A 76 -11.48 -4.10 -19.95
N TYR A 77 -11.73 -4.21 -21.25
CA TYR A 77 -11.10 -3.38 -22.27
C TYR A 77 -12.08 -3.02 -23.39
N LYS A 78 -11.77 -1.98 -24.14
CA LYS A 78 -12.49 -1.60 -25.38
C LYS A 78 -11.46 -1.12 -26.40
N GLY A 79 -11.26 -1.91 -27.47
CA GLY A 79 -10.19 -1.65 -28.43
C GLY A 79 -8.83 -1.70 -27.73
N THR A 80 -8.07 -0.61 -27.80
CA THR A 80 -6.74 -0.46 -27.19
C THR A 80 -6.76 0.17 -25.79
N PHE A 81 -7.94 0.38 -25.19
CA PHE A 81 -8.09 1.10 -23.92
C PHE A 81 -8.61 0.21 -22.80
N VAL A 82 -8.14 0.49 -21.58
CA VAL A 82 -8.75 -0.03 -20.34
C VAL A 82 -10.12 0.59 -20.17
N LYS A 83 -11.14 -0.24 -19.92
CA LYS A 83 -12.51 0.23 -19.69
C LYS A 83 -12.79 0.28 -18.19
N ALA A 84 -13.00 1.48 -17.66
CA ALA A 84 -13.37 1.73 -16.26
C ALA A 84 -14.51 2.75 -16.17
N PRO A 85 -15.21 2.84 -15.03
CA PRO A 85 -16.15 3.93 -14.77
C PRO A 85 -15.48 5.28 -14.97
N LYS A 86 -16.22 6.24 -15.55
CA LYS A 86 -15.71 7.59 -15.75
C LYS A 86 -15.42 8.22 -14.39
N MET A 87 -14.20 8.75 -14.22
CA MET A 87 -13.91 9.59 -13.06
C MET A 87 -14.72 10.88 -13.18
N ILE A 88 -15.45 11.20 -12.12
CA ILE A 88 -16.27 12.42 -12.00
C ILE A 88 -15.50 13.39 -11.12
#